data_AF-A0A1M5WWG6-F1
#
_entry.id   AF-A0A1M5WWG6-F1
#
_cell.length_a   1.000
_cell.length_b   1.000
_cell.length_c   1.000
_cell.angle_alpha   90.00
_cell.angle_beta   90.00
_cell.angle_gamma   90.00
#
_symmetry.space_group_name_H-M   'P 1'
#
loop_
_entity.id
_entity.type
_entity.pdbx_description
1 polymer ?
#
loop_
_entity_poly.entity_id
_entity_poly.type
_entity_poly.pdbx_seq_one_letter_code
_entity_poly.pdbx_strand_id
1 'polypeptide(L)'
;MDKRVARIYGGDPYINEFDFNESSYKSNDLNVKIFESPTKEWATFVLNNRDRKFSNTSSLNCNNDNKYDLVVGPVADDDLALLFRTFKRGLIDIDILVKEMKYKKVSSQYSFHTENH
;
A
#
# COMPACT_ATOMS: atom_id res chain seq x y z
N MET A 1 -11.88 15.68 5.13
CA MET A 1 -11.21 15.55 6.44
C MET A 1 -10.81 16.92 7.00
N ASP A 2 -10.34 17.86 6.16
CA ASP A 2 -9.88 19.20 6.56
C ASP A 2 -10.86 20.06 7.36
N LYS A 3 -12.14 20.09 6.98
CA LYS A 3 -13.15 20.89 7.71
C LYS A 3 -13.31 20.47 9.17
N ARG A 4 -12.92 19.24 9.54
CA ARG A 4 -13.06 18.72 10.91
C ARG A 4 -11.86 19.10 11.77
N VAL A 5 -10.64 19.07 11.22
CA VAL A 5 -9.40 19.34 11.97
C VAL A 5 -9.24 20.85 12.21
N ALA A 6 -9.40 21.68 11.17
CA ALA A 6 -9.34 23.15 11.29
C ALA A 6 -10.42 23.69 12.23
N ARG A 7 -11.61 23.05 12.27
CA ARG A 7 -12.69 23.41 13.20
C ARG A 7 -12.38 23.07 14.67
N ILE A 8 -11.56 22.05 14.93
CA ILE A 8 -11.21 21.62 16.29
C ILE A 8 -9.99 22.38 16.83
N TYR A 9 -9.00 22.66 15.98
CA TYR A 9 -7.70 23.21 16.43
C TYR A 9 -7.40 24.62 15.93
N GLY A 10 -8.25 25.21 15.08
CA GLY A 10 -7.97 26.48 14.40
C GLY A 10 -6.98 26.32 13.24
N GLY A 11 -6.78 27.40 12.48
CA GLY A 11 -5.89 27.45 11.31
C GLY A 11 -6.62 27.46 9.97
N ASP A 12 -5.92 27.94 8.93
CA ASP A 12 -6.44 27.98 7.57
C ASP A 12 -6.17 26.63 6.87
N PRO A 13 -7.19 25.99 6.26
CA PRO A 13 -6.97 24.78 5.49
C PRO A 13 -6.15 25.10 4.25
N TYR A 14 -5.09 24.33 4.02
CA TYR A 14 -4.28 24.40 2.81
C TYR A 14 -4.28 23.04 2.11
N ILE A 15 -4.11 23.05 0.79
CA ILE A 15 -4.04 21.86 -0.06
C ILE A 15 -2.59 21.72 -0.51
N ASN A 16 -2.03 20.52 -0.39
CA ASN A 16 -0.77 20.18 -1.03
C ASN A 16 -1.08 19.49 -2.35
N GLU A 17 -0.56 20.06 -3.44
CA GLU A 17 -0.59 19.47 -4.77
C GLU A 17 0.81 18.95 -5.10
N PHE A 18 0.87 17.74 -5.65
CA PHE A 18 2.10 17.10 -6.06
C PHE A 18 1.95 16.66 -7.51
N ASP A 19 2.82 17.16 -8.38
CA ASP A 19 2.91 16.70 -9.76
C ASP A 19 3.88 15.54 -9.84
N PHE A 20 3.39 14.38 -10.30
CA PHE A 20 4.21 13.23 -10.58
C PHE A 20 4.09 12.85 -12.07
N ASN A 21 5.24 12.81 -12.76
CA ASN A 21 5.29 12.42 -14.15
C ASN A 21 5.29 10.89 -14.28
N GLU A 22 4.15 10.33 -14.69
CA GLU A 22 4.00 8.87 -14.86
C GLU A 22 4.94 8.24 -15.89
N SER A 23 5.55 9.03 -16.79
CA SER A 23 6.61 8.50 -17.67
C SER A 23 7.84 8.03 -16.90
N SER A 24 8.04 8.49 -15.66
CA SER A 24 9.08 8.00 -14.76
C SER A 24 8.87 6.55 -14.31
N TYR A 25 7.68 5.94 -14.51
CA TYR A 25 7.54 4.48 -14.34
C TYR A 25 8.35 3.68 -15.37
N LYS A 26 8.68 4.30 -16.51
CA LYS A 26 9.37 3.66 -17.64
C LYS A 26 10.85 4.02 -17.70
N SER A 27 11.29 5.03 -16.94
CA SER A 27 12.71 5.33 -16.78
C SER A 27 13.37 4.29 -15.88
N ASN A 28 14.59 3.88 -16.20
CA ASN A 28 15.41 3.02 -15.33
C ASN A 28 15.94 3.75 -14.08
N ASP A 29 15.49 4.98 -13.84
CA ASP A 29 15.94 5.84 -12.74
C ASP A 29 15.24 5.51 -11.41
N LEU A 30 14.12 4.78 -11.45
CA LEU A 30 13.35 4.37 -10.27
C LEU A 30 13.01 2.89 -10.34
N ASN A 31 13.21 2.17 -9.24
CA ASN A 31 12.71 0.82 -9.08
C ASN A 31 11.24 0.86 -8.61
N VAL A 32 10.32 0.77 -9.57
CA VAL A 32 8.89 0.89 -9.32
C VAL A 32 8.19 -0.47 -9.27
N LYS A 33 7.43 -0.73 -8.20
CA LYS A 33 6.53 -1.89 -8.12
C LYS A 33 5.08 -1.45 -8.28
N ILE A 34 4.41 -1.91 -9.34
CA ILE A 34 3.01 -1.57 -9.63
C ILE A 34 2.11 -2.80 -9.41
N PHE A 35 1.00 -2.59 -8.72
CA PHE A 35 -0.09 -3.55 -8.56
C PHE A 35 -1.38 -2.93 -9.11
N GLU A 36 -1.87 -3.41 -10.25
CA GLU A 36 -3.08 -2.84 -10.88
C GLU A 36 -4.37 -3.24 -10.17
N SER A 37 -4.34 -4.35 -9.42
CA SER A 37 -5.50 -4.91 -8.74
C SER A 37 -5.09 -5.67 -7.46
N PRO A 38 -6.01 -5.91 -6.52
CA PRO A 38 -5.71 -6.58 -5.26
C PRO A 38 -5.60 -8.10 -5.48
N THR A 39 -4.52 -8.49 -6.13
CA THR A 39 -4.19 -9.90 -6.42
C THR A 39 -3.65 -10.62 -5.19
N LYS A 40 -3.46 -11.94 -5.31
CA LYS A 40 -2.76 -12.73 -4.29
C LYS A 40 -1.34 -12.23 -4.02
N GLU A 41 -0.63 -11.81 -5.06
CA GLU A 41 0.71 -11.23 -4.95
C GLU A 41 0.69 -9.94 -4.13
N TRP A 42 -0.23 -9.03 -4.45
CA TRP A 42 -0.42 -7.79 -3.69
C TRP A 42 -0.76 -8.07 -2.22
N ALA A 43 -1.69 -8.98 -1.94
CA ALA A 43 -2.01 -9.36 -0.57
C ALA A 43 -0.81 -9.91 0.19
N THR A 44 -0.02 -10.76 -0.47
CA THR A 44 1.21 -11.32 0.11
C THR A 44 2.22 -10.21 0.40
N PHE A 45 2.37 -9.26 -0.54
CA PHE A 45 3.20 -8.09 -0.36
C PHE A 45 2.79 -7.26 0.86
N VAL A 46 1.51 -6.92 0.98
CA VAL A 46 0.98 -6.16 2.13
C VAL A 46 1.18 -6.92 3.44
N LEU A 47 0.93 -8.23 3.46
CA LEU A 47 1.09 -9.07 4.65
C LEU A 47 2.53 -9.12 5.14
N ASN A 48 3.49 -9.27 4.23
CA ASN A 48 4.91 -9.32 4.55
C ASN A 48 5.42 -7.97 5.09
N ASN A 49 5.05 -6.85 4.46
CA ASN A 49 5.44 -5.51 4.94
C ASN A 49 4.79 -5.15 6.29
N ARG A 50 3.59 -5.68 6.60
CA ARG A 50 2.92 -5.48 7.90
C ARG A 50 3.43 -6.43 8.99
N ASP A 51 4.18 -7.47 8.63
CA ASP A 51 4.67 -8.44 9.58
C ASP A 51 6.04 -8.07 10.13
N ARG A 52 6.08 -7.64 11.40
CA ARG A 52 7.32 -7.28 12.10
C ARG A 52 8.31 -8.44 12.24
N LYS A 53 7.86 -9.69 12.07
CA LYS A 53 8.73 -10.88 12.15
C LYS A 53 9.22 -11.34 10.78
N PHE A 54 8.73 -10.74 9.69
CA PHE A 54 9.15 -11.12 8.35
C PHE A 54 10.59 -10.65 8.09
N SER A 55 11.49 -11.61 7.87
CA SER A 55 12.93 -11.37 7.73
C SER A 55 13.50 -11.73 6.36
N ASN A 56 12.69 -12.33 5.46
CA ASN A 56 13.14 -12.67 4.11
C ASN A 56 13.11 -11.43 3.20
N THR A 57 14.02 -10.49 3.46
CA THR A 57 14.13 -9.25 2.70
C THR A 57 14.44 -9.49 1.23
N SER A 58 15.07 -10.60 0.84
CA SER A 58 15.29 -10.95 -0.58
C SER A 58 13.99 -11.24 -1.35
N SER A 59 12.85 -11.43 -0.68
CA SER A 59 11.57 -11.64 -1.35
C SER A 59 11.16 -10.44 -2.21
N LEU A 60 10.67 -10.70 -3.43
CA LEU A 60 10.02 -9.68 -4.28
C LEU A 60 8.67 -9.21 -3.70
N ASN A 61 8.11 -9.97 -2.76
CA ASN A 61 6.84 -9.66 -2.11
C ASN A 61 7.04 -8.92 -0.78
N CYS A 62 8.05 -8.06 -0.68
CA CYS A 62 8.23 -7.15 0.46
C CYS A 62 9.07 -5.94 0.03
N ASN A 63 9.09 -4.90 0.86
CA ASN A 63 9.96 -3.74 0.67
C ASN A 63 10.64 -3.34 1.99
N ASN A 64 10.90 -4.30 2.89
CA ASN A 64 11.50 -4.01 4.20
C ASN A 64 12.96 -3.50 4.10
N ASP A 65 13.62 -3.75 2.97
CA ASP A 65 14.95 -3.26 2.60
C ASP A 65 14.90 -2.04 1.67
N ASN A 66 13.71 -1.45 1.47
CA ASN A 66 13.48 -0.30 0.59
C ASN A 66 13.98 -0.51 -0.85
N LYS A 67 13.99 -1.74 -1.38
CA LYS A 67 14.43 -2.01 -2.75
C LYS A 67 13.61 -1.30 -3.82
N TYR A 68 12.34 -1.03 -3.54
CA TYR A 68 11.41 -0.31 -4.43
C TYR A 68 11.29 1.14 -3.96
N ASP A 69 11.76 2.07 -4.78
CA ASP A 69 11.66 3.52 -4.55
C ASP A 69 10.20 3.98 -4.53
N LEU A 70 9.36 3.32 -5.32
CA LEU A 70 7.95 3.61 -5.44
C LEU A 70 7.13 2.33 -5.51
N VAL A 71 6.11 2.23 -4.68
CA VAL A 71 5.09 1.18 -4.75
C VAL A 71 3.76 1.83 -5.07
N VAL A 72 3.13 1.40 -6.17
CA VAL A 72 1.81 1.83 -6.61
C VAL A 72 0.84 0.67 -6.50
N GLY A 73 -0.30 0.86 -5.86
CA GLY A 73 -1.32 -0.20 -5.80
C GLY A 73 -2.62 0.20 -5.15
N PRO A 74 -3.56 -0.75 -4.97
CA PRO A 74 -4.81 -0.50 -4.26
C PRO A 74 -4.58 0.04 -2.85
N VAL A 75 -5.42 0.98 -2.41
CA VAL A 75 -5.43 1.44 -1.01
C VAL A 75 -5.84 0.28 -0.11
N ALA A 76 -4.99 -0.08 0.85
CA ALA A 76 -5.31 -1.05 1.90
C ALA A 76 -6.09 -0.38 3.05
N ASP A 77 -7.35 -0.03 2.77
CA ASP A 77 -8.29 0.63 3.70
C ASP A 77 -8.60 -0.21 4.97
N ASP A 78 -9.44 0.36 5.86
CA ASP A 78 -9.80 -0.29 7.14
C ASP A 78 -10.50 -1.64 6.96
N ASP A 79 -11.31 -1.78 5.91
CA ASP A 79 -11.98 -3.05 5.56
C ASP A 79 -10.94 -4.12 5.17
N LEU A 80 -9.98 -3.74 4.33
CA LEU A 80 -8.86 -4.61 3.95
C LEU A 80 -8.00 -4.95 5.18
N ALA A 81 -7.77 -4.00 6.08
CA ALA A 81 -7.05 -4.24 7.33
C ALA A 81 -7.75 -5.28 8.22
N LEU A 82 -9.07 -5.21 8.34
CA LEU A 82 -9.86 -6.22 9.06
C LEU A 82 -9.74 -7.60 8.39
N LEU A 83 -9.85 -7.65 7.07
CA LEU A 83 -9.78 -8.88 6.28
C LEU A 83 -8.39 -9.54 6.38
N PHE A 84 -7.31 -8.77 6.35
CA PHE A 84 -5.96 -9.29 6.61
C PHE A 84 -5.80 -9.83 8.04
N ARG A 85 -6.48 -9.22 9.03
CA ARG A 85 -6.44 -9.70 10.42
C ARG A 85 -7.18 -11.02 10.60
N THR A 86 -8.33 -11.21 9.95
CA THR A 86 -9.05 -12.49 10.00
C THR A 86 -8.24 -13.60 9.33
N PHE A 87 -7.58 -13.30 8.20
CA PHE A 87 -6.62 -14.20 7.56
C PHE A 87 -5.46 -14.56 8.50
N LYS A 88 -4.78 -13.57 9.11
CA LYS A 88 -3.67 -13.84 10.05
C LYS A 88 -4.09 -14.67 11.28
N ARG A 89 -5.37 -14.61 11.67
CA ARG A 89 -5.92 -15.43 12.76
C ARG A 89 -6.31 -16.85 12.32
N GLY A 90 -6.17 -17.18 11.03
CA GLY A 90 -6.57 -18.47 10.46
C GLY A 90 -8.09 -18.65 10.33
N LEU A 91 -8.86 -17.57 10.38
CA LEU A 91 -10.33 -17.63 10.26
C LEU A 91 -10.80 -17.76 8.80
N ILE A 92 -9.98 -17.30 7.87
CA ILE A 92 -10.18 -17.44 6.42
C ILE A 92 -8.87 -17.89 5.79
N ASP A 93 -8.96 -18.62 4.69
CA ASP A 93 -7.80 -18.98 3.89
C ASP A 93 -7.45 -17.88 2.87
N ILE A 94 -6.38 -18.11 2.12
CA ILE A 94 -5.87 -17.16 1.14
C ILE A 94 -6.79 -17.02 -0.08
N ASP A 95 -7.59 -18.03 -0.39
CA ASP A 95 -8.49 -18.01 -1.55
C ASP A 95 -9.73 -17.18 -1.25
N ILE A 96 -10.26 -17.29 -0.02
CA ILE A 96 -11.30 -16.39 0.51
C ILE A 96 -10.78 -14.95 0.58
N LEU A 97 -9.56 -14.73 1.09
CA LEU A 97 -8.95 -13.39 1.10
C LEU A 97 -8.96 -12.76 -0.30
N VAL A 98 -8.44 -13.48 -1.30
CA VAL A 98 -8.35 -13.01 -2.68
C VAL A 98 -9.72 -12.77 -3.30
N LYS A 99 -10.69 -13.64 -3.03
CA LYS A 99 -12.06 -13.47 -3.51
C LYS A 99 -12.70 -12.19 -2.97
N GLU A 100 -12.62 -11.96 -1.66
CA GLU A 100 -13.24 -10.80 -1.01
C GLU A 100 -12.60 -9.48 -1.44
N MET A 101 -11.28 -9.48 -1.68
CA MET A 101 -10.58 -8.30 -2.19
C MET A 101 -11.01 -7.87 -3.60
N LYS A 102 -11.34 -8.82 -4.50
CA LYS A 102 -11.72 -8.53 -5.89
C LYS A 102 -12.99 -7.68 -6.02
N TYR A 103 -13.86 -7.71 -5.02
CA TYR A 103 -15.12 -6.97 -5.04
C TYR A 103 -15.00 -5.53 -4.50
N LYS A 104 -13.83 -5.13 -4.00
CA LYS A 104 -13.60 -3.78 -3.47
C LYS A 104 -13.25 -2.81 -4.60
N LYS A 105 -13.76 -1.58 -4.50
CA LYS A 105 -13.41 -0.50 -5.44
C LYS A 105 -11.93 -0.18 -5.27
N VAL A 106 -11.15 -0.31 -6.34
CA VAL A 106 -9.72 0.02 -6.32
C VAL A 106 -9.53 1.53 -6.43
N SER A 107 -8.74 2.09 -5.53
CA SER A 107 -8.16 3.43 -5.65
C SER A 107 -6.65 3.31 -5.63
N SER A 108 -5.96 4.12 -6.43
CA SER A 108 -4.49 4.10 -6.50
C SER A 108 -3.88 4.82 -5.29
N GLN A 109 -2.97 4.12 -4.61
CA GLN A 109 -2.08 4.66 -3.60
C GLN A 109 -0.65 4.68 -4.15
N TYR A 110 0.07 5.76 -3.83
CA TYR A 110 1.50 5.91 -4.09
C TYR A 110 2.25 5.89 -2.76
N SER A 111 3.24 5.01 -2.64
CA SER A 111 4.11 4.90 -1.46
C SER A 111 5.55 5.08 -1.90
N PHE A 112 6.16 6.20 -1.50
CA PHE A 112 7.54 6.55 -1.81
C PHE A 112 8.46 6.07 -0.69
N HIS A 113 9.60 5.46 -1.04
CA HIS A 113 10.59 4.92 -0.12
C HIS A 113 11.97 5.37 -0.61
N THR A 114 12.50 6.46 -0.06
CA THR A 114 13.87 6.90 -0.35
C THR A 114 14.83 6.33 0.69
N GLU A 115 16.11 6.20 0.33
CA GLU A 115 17.16 5.65 1.23
C GLU A 115 17.39 6.47 2.51
N ASN A 116 16.88 7.72 2.59
CA ASN A 116 17.10 8.62 3.71
C ASN A 116 15.78 9.16 4.27
N HIS A 117 15.29 8.52 5.35
CA HIS A 117 14.28 9.07 6.27
C HIS A 117 14.76 8.92 7.71
#